data_AF-A0A7X6NWK0-F1
#
_entry.id   AF-A0A7X6NWK0-F1
#
_cell.length_a   1.000
_cell.length_b   1.000
_cell.length_c   1.000
_cell.angle_alpha   90.00
_cell.angle_beta   90.00
_cell.angle_gamma   90.00
#
_symmetry.space_group_name_H-M   'P 1'
#
loop_
_entity.id
_entity.type
_entity.pdbx_description
1 polymer ?
#
loop_
_entity_poly.entity_id
_entity_poly.type
_entity_poly.pdbx_seq_one_letter_code
_entity_poly.pdbx_strand_id
1 'polypeptide(L)'
;MSLLLFCGGVFRRVFGWLLWDNLGVARGFKSVDRDQPFLLPPDMRQWLPGDHFVWFLIDVVGELDLSGFMRGYRLGAKGREAFDPAMMVTLLAYAYQDGVRSSRKIEQKCVTDVAY
;
A
#
# COMPACT_ATOMS: atom_id res chain seq x y z
N MET A 1 18.30 -11.52 74.58
CA MET A 1 16.87 -11.93 74.56
C MET A 1 16.06 -10.69 74.97
N SER A 2 15.04 -10.34 74.17
CA SER A 2 14.22 -9.10 74.13
C SER A 2 14.87 -7.88 73.45
N LEU A 3 14.57 -7.53 72.18
CA LEU A 3 13.39 -6.81 71.62
C LEU A 3 13.19 -5.43 72.28
N LEU A 4 13.05 -4.25 71.66
CA LEU A 4 12.60 -3.70 70.36
C LEU A 4 13.19 -2.28 70.21
N LEU A 5 13.70 -1.82 69.05
CA LEU A 5 13.00 -1.11 67.96
C LEU A 5 12.32 0.24 68.32
N PHE A 6 12.81 1.32 67.67
CA PHE A 6 12.14 2.51 67.06
C PHE A 6 13.13 3.71 67.15
N CYS A 7 13.38 4.55 66.15
CA CYS A 7 13.00 4.66 64.75
C CYS A 7 13.86 5.80 64.17
N GLY A 8 14.64 5.55 63.13
CA GLY A 8 15.42 6.55 62.41
C GLY A 8 15.03 6.56 60.94
N GLY A 9 15.00 7.74 60.32
CA GLY A 9 15.02 7.83 58.86
C GLY A 9 14.08 8.87 58.23
N VAL A 10 14.24 10.15 58.56
CA VAL A 10 13.61 11.27 57.82
C VAL A 10 14.36 11.58 56.51
N PHE A 11 15.39 10.81 56.13
CA PHE A 11 16.29 11.12 55.03
C PHE A 11 15.98 10.35 53.72
N ARG A 12 14.74 10.40 53.22
CA ARG A 12 14.38 9.69 51.97
C ARG A 12 13.27 10.34 51.15
N ARG A 13 13.31 11.66 50.94
CA ARG A 13 12.25 12.35 50.16
C ARG A 13 12.66 13.33 49.07
N VAL A 14 13.94 13.71 48.94
CA VAL A 14 14.35 14.74 47.96
C VAL A 14 15.05 14.15 46.72
N PHE A 15 15.60 12.94 46.81
CA PHE A 15 16.36 12.31 45.71
C PHE A 15 15.49 11.47 44.74
N GLY A 16 14.23 11.85 44.54
CA GLY A 16 13.26 11.10 43.73
C GLY A 16 12.77 11.81 42.47
N TRP A 17 12.91 13.12 42.38
CA TRP A 17 12.22 13.94 41.36
C TRP A 17 13.08 14.34 40.15
N LEU A 18 14.37 13.97 40.13
CA LEU A 18 15.28 14.25 39.00
C LEU A 18 15.63 13.01 38.17
N LEU A 19 15.02 11.85 38.49
CA LEU A 19 15.32 10.56 37.87
C LEU A 19 14.09 9.88 37.25
N TRP A 20 13.03 10.66 36.94
CA TRP A 20 11.76 10.15 36.38
C TRP A 20 11.40 10.73 35.00
N ASP A 21 12.16 11.68 34.45
CA ASP A 21 11.82 12.30 33.16
C ASP A 21 12.37 11.55 31.93
N ASN A 22 12.97 10.37 32.13
CA ASN A 22 13.42 9.48 31.05
C ASN A 22 13.15 7.99 31.34
N LEU A 23 11.98 7.67 31.92
CA LEU A 23 11.49 6.30 31.97
C LEU A 23 11.04 5.84 30.58
N GLY A 24 12.03 5.48 29.76
CA GLY A 24 11.93 4.46 28.71
C GLY A 24 10.76 4.59 27.74
N VAL A 25 10.78 5.59 26.86
CA VAL A 25 10.09 5.42 25.57
C VAL A 25 10.78 4.25 24.84
N ALA A 26 10.07 3.12 24.77
CA ALA A 26 10.53 1.96 24.03
C ALA A 26 10.79 2.39 22.58
N ARG A 27 12.05 2.33 22.13
CA ARG A 27 12.40 2.40 20.70
C ARG A 27 12.02 1.11 19.96
N GLY A 28 10.96 0.44 20.42
CA GLY A 28 10.54 -0.88 19.96
C GLY A 28 9.89 -0.77 18.59
N PHE A 29 10.68 -0.97 17.56
CA PHE A 29 10.17 -1.14 16.20
C PHE A 29 9.39 -2.47 16.13
N LYS A 30 8.24 -2.45 15.45
CA LYS A 30 7.54 -3.70 15.11
C LYS A 30 8.40 -4.47 14.11
N SER A 31 8.54 -5.78 14.33
CA SER A 31 9.17 -6.67 13.35
C SER A 31 8.34 -6.66 12.06
N VAL A 32 9.01 -6.58 10.92
CA VAL A 32 8.37 -6.67 9.60
C VAL A 32 8.27 -8.15 9.23
N ASP A 33 7.06 -8.70 9.28
CA ASP A 33 6.74 -9.99 8.71
C ASP A 33 6.05 -9.77 7.36
N ARG A 34 6.69 -10.20 6.26
CA ARG A 34 6.16 -10.04 4.89
C ARG A 34 5.33 -11.24 4.45
N ASP A 35 5.47 -12.36 5.15
CA ASP A 35 4.73 -13.59 4.87
C ASP A 35 3.39 -13.61 5.63
N GLN A 36 3.14 -12.58 6.46
CA GLN A 36 1.89 -12.42 7.20
C GLN A 36 0.70 -12.25 6.23
N PRO A 37 -0.30 -13.14 6.28
CA PRO A 37 -1.49 -13.02 5.45
C PRO A 37 -2.45 -11.94 5.96
N PHE A 38 -3.22 -11.35 5.06
CA PHE A 38 -4.33 -10.49 5.43
C PHE A 38 -5.51 -11.31 5.98
N LEU A 39 -6.16 -10.82 7.05
CA LEU A 39 -7.33 -11.47 7.63
C LEU A 39 -8.56 -11.39 6.71
N LEU A 40 -8.70 -10.29 5.98
CA LEU A 40 -9.73 -10.05 4.96
C LEU A 40 -9.03 -9.67 3.66
N PRO A 41 -9.60 -9.99 2.49
CA PRO A 41 -9.01 -9.57 1.21
C PRO A 41 -8.88 -8.04 1.20
N PRO A 42 -7.68 -7.50 0.91
CA PRO A 42 -7.48 -6.06 0.87
C PRO A 42 -8.20 -5.47 -0.36
N ASP A 43 -8.72 -4.26 -0.21
CA ASP A 43 -9.23 -3.48 -1.33
C ASP A 43 -8.06 -2.83 -2.08
N MET A 44 -7.85 -3.24 -3.34
CA MET A 44 -6.76 -2.71 -4.18
C MET A 44 -6.89 -1.21 -4.46
N ARG A 45 -8.09 -0.63 -4.38
CA ARG A 45 -8.28 0.82 -4.57
C ARG A 45 -7.57 1.66 -3.51
N GLN A 46 -7.32 1.08 -2.34
CA GLN A 46 -6.63 1.74 -1.24
C GLN A 46 -5.10 1.73 -1.41
N TRP A 47 -4.58 1.03 -2.42
CA TRP A 47 -3.14 0.95 -2.66
C TRP A 47 -2.59 2.18 -3.39
N LEU A 48 -3.47 2.95 -4.03
CA LEU A 48 -3.13 4.22 -4.68
C LEU A 48 -3.82 5.39 -3.97
N PRO A 49 -3.19 6.57 -3.94
CA PRO A 49 -3.86 7.80 -3.51
C PRO A 49 -5.13 8.06 -4.32
N GLY A 50 -6.15 8.67 -3.69
CA GLY A 50 -7.42 8.97 -4.36
C GLY A 50 -7.30 10.02 -5.47
N ASP A 51 -6.26 10.84 -5.45
CA ASP A 51 -5.90 11.84 -6.47
C ASP A 51 -4.91 11.31 -7.51
N HIS A 52 -4.62 10.00 -7.51
CA HIS A 52 -3.72 9.40 -8.47
C HIS A 52 -4.26 9.54 -9.91
N PHE A 53 -3.39 9.95 -10.84
CA PHE A 53 -3.77 10.27 -12.22
C PHE A 53 -4.47 9.13 -12.98
N VAL A 54 -4.18 7.87 -12.62
CA VAL A 54 -4.83 6.70 -13.23
C VAL A 54 -6.36 6.74 -13.11
N TRP A 55 -6.90 7.29 -12.01
CA TRP A 55 -8.34 7.37 -11.80
C TRP A 55 -9.00 8.30 -12.79
N PHE A 56 -8.41 9.47 -13.01
CA PHE A 56 -8.84 10.41 -14.04
C PHE A 56 -8.82 9.75 -15.43
N LEU A 57 -7.78 8.96 -15.71
CA LEU A 57 -7.62 8.31 -17.01
C LEU A 57 -8.66 7.20 -17.23
N ILE A 58 -8.98 6.42 -16.20
CA ILE A 58 -10.06 5.43 -16.21
C ILE A 58 -11.41 6.11 -16.49
N ASP A 59 -11.71 7.21 -15.80
CA ASP A 59 -12.96 7.96 -16.00
C ASP A 59 -13.06 8.49 -17.44
N VAL A 60 -11.99 9.11 -17.96
CA VAL A 60 -11.95 9.64 -19.32
C VAL A 60 -12.13 8.54 -20.36
N VAL A 61 -11.43 7.40 -20.21
CA VAL A 61 -11.54 6.29 -21.15
C VAL A 61 -12.93 5.64 -21.09
N GLY A 62 -13.57 5.64 -19.92
CA GLY A 62 -14.95 5.16 -19.76
C GLY A 62 -15.99 5.91 -20.59
N GLU A 63 -15.73 7.19 -20.92
CA GLU A 63 -16.60 8.02 -21.74
C GLU A 63 -16.30 7.92 -23.26
N LEU A 64 -15.23 7.22 -23.66
CA LEU A 64 -14.87 7.08 -25.07
C LEU A 64 -15.68 5.99 -25.78
N ASP A 65 -16.08 6.26 -27.02
CA ASP A 65 -16.65 5.21 -27.89
C ASP A 65 -15.55 4.25 -28.36
N LEU A 66 -15.48 3.07 -27.73
CA LEU A 66 -14.55 2.00 -28.07
C LEU A 66 -15.17 0.90 -28.94
N SER A 67 -16.39 1.10 -29.47
CA SER A 67 -17.10 0.11 -30.29
C SER A 67 -16.31 -0.32 -31.54
N GLY A 68 -15.46 0.57 -32.07
CA GLY A 68 -14.55 0.28 -33.18
C GLY A 68 -13.55 -0.85 -32.88
N PHE A 69 -13.04 -0.93 -31.66
CA PHE A 69 -12.14 -2.01 -31.24
C PHE A 69 -12.89 -3.35 -31.13
N MET A 70 -14.10 -3.32 -30.58
CA MET A 70 -14.92 -4.51 -30.37
C MET A 70 -15.30 -5.20 -31.68
N ARG A 71 -15.56 -4.43 -32.74
CA ARG A 71 -15.91 -4.97 -34.07
C ARG A 71 -14.81 -5.84 -34.70
N GLY A 72 -13.55 -5.65 -34.30
CA GLY A 72 -12.42 -6.46 -34.79
C GLY A 72 -12.27 -7.81 -34.10
N TYR A 73 -12.88 -7.99 -32.93
CA TYR A 73 -12.77 -9.23 -32.16
C TYR A 73 -13.78 -10.29 -32.64
N ARG A 74 -13.29 -11.51 -32.84
CA ARG A 74 -14.12 -12.67 -33.18
C ARG A 74 -14.43 -13.45 -31.89
N LEU A 75 -15.66 -13.34 -31.40
CA LEU A 75 -16.15 -14.09 -30.24
C LEU A 75 -16.04 -15.61 -30.52
N GLY A 76 -15.53 -16.37 -29.55
CA GLY A 76 -15.44 -17.85 -29.63
C GLY A 76 -14.26 -18.41 -30.44
N ALA A 77 -13.27 -17.60 -30.79
CA ALA A 77 -12.03 -18.11 -31.39
C ALA A 77 -11.21 -18.95 -30.39
N LYS A 78 -10.47 -19.95 -30.88
CA LYS A 78 -9.57 -20.74 -30.04
C LYS A 78 -8.43 -19.86 -29.52
N GLY A 79 -8.28 -19.72 -28.21
CA GLY A 79 -7.21 -18.94 -27.59
C GLY A 79 -7.57 -18.46 -26.19
N ARG A 80 -6.69 -17.65 -25.61
CA ARG A 80 -6.96 -16.91 -24.37
C ARG A 80 -8.01 -15.84 -24.65
N GLU A 81 -8.87 -15.59 -23.67
CA GLU A 81 -9.77 -14.44 -23.70
C GLU A 81 -8.97 -13.14 -23.90
N ALA A 82 -9.52 -12.25 -24.73
CA ALA A 82 -8.95 -10.94 -24.96
C ALA A 82 -9.18 -10.04 -23.73
N PHE A 83 -8.23 -9.15 -23.48
CA PHE A 83 -8.43 -8.08 -22.50
C PHE A 83 -9.49 -7.09 -22.99
N ASP A 84 -10.18 -6.46 -22.03
CA ASP A 84 -11.13 -5.39 -22.31
C ASP A 84 -10.44 -4.20 -23.02
N PRO A 85 -11.00 -3.67 -24.12
CA PRO A 85 -10.39 -2.54 -24.83
C PRO A 85 -10.23 -1.29 -23.98
N ALA A 86 -11.17 -0.98 -23.08
CA ALA A 86 -11.04 0.16 -22.17
C ALA A 86 -9.84 -0.02 -21.25
N MET A 87 -9.62 -1.24 -20.76
CA MET A 87 -8.43 -1.56 -19.95
C MET A 87 -7.14 -1.40 -20.76
N MET A 88 -7.09 -1.93 -21.99
CA MET A 88 -5.91 -1.82 -22.85
C MET A 88 -5.59 -0.37 -23.24
N VAL A 89 -6.61 0.44 -23.57
CA VAL A 89 -6.43 1.86 -23.90
C VAL A 89 -5.94 2.63 -22.68
N THR A 90 -6.53 2.37 -21.50
CA THR A 90 -6.11 2.98 -20.23
C THR A 90 -4.65 2.66 -19.94
N LEU A 91 -4.25 1.39 -20.01
CA LEU A 91 -2.89 0.93 -19.77
C LEU A 91 -1.88 1.62 -20.70
N LEU A 92 -2.18 1.66 -22.00
CA LEU A 92 -1.29 2.28 -22.99
C LEU A 92 -1.14 3.79 -22.77
N ALA A 93 -2.25 4.49 -22.51
CA ALA A 93 -2.22 5.93 -22.29
C ALA A 93 -1.51 6.28 -20.98
N TYR A 94 -1.73 5.52 -19.90
CA TYR A 94 -1.01 5.67 -18.64
C TYR A 94 0.50 5.41 -18.82
N ALA A 95 0.86 4.30 -19.48
CA ALA A 95 2.26 3.99 -19.76
C ALA A 95 2.97 5.08 -20.58
N TYR A 96 2.27 5.70 -21.53
CA TYR A 96 2.83 6.76 -22.37
C TYR A 96 3.01 8.05 -21.59
N GLN A 97 2.10 8.36 -20.64
CA GLN A 97 2.26 9.48 -19.72
C GLN A 97 3.47 9.29 -18.81
N ASP A 98 3.72 8.05 -18.34
CA ASP A 98 4.91 7.67 -17.58
C ASP A 98 6.20 7.56 -18.46
N GLY A 99 6.10 7.79 -19.77
CA GLY A 99 7.22 7.76 -20.70
C GLY A 99 7.68 6.36 -21.13
N VAL A 100 6.93 5.31 -20.78
CA VAL A 100 7.22 3.92 -21.12
C VAL A 100 6.50 3.52 -22.41
N ARG A 101 7.28 3.40 -23.51
CA ARG A 101 6.74 3.00 -24.83
C ARG A 101 7.06 1.56 -25.23
N SER A 102 8.00 0.91 -24.55
CA SER A 102 8.38 -0.47 -24.87
C SER A 102 7.36 -1.43 -24.28
N SER A 103 6.70 -2.24 -25.13
CA SER A 103 5.73 -3.24 -24.68
C SER A 103 6.30 -4.19 -23.63
N ARG A 104 7.56 -4.60 -23.77
CA ARG A 104 8.26 -5.44 -22.77
C ARG A 104 8.43 -4.73 -21.43
N LYS A 105 8.69 -3.41 -21.45
CA LYS A 105 8.79 -2.63 -20.20
C LYS A 105 7.41 -2.44 -19.56
N ILE A 106 6.37 -2.24 -20.35
CA ILE A 106 4.98 -2.16 -19.86
C ILE A 106 4.61 -3.48 -19.19
N GLU A 107 4.86 -4.61 -19.84
CA GLU A 107 4.61 -5.94 -19.28
C GLU A 107 5.36 -6.17 -17.95
N GLN A 108 6.63 -5.77 -17.86
CA GLN A 108 7.41 -5.85 -16.62
C GLN A 108 6.81 -4.98 -15.49
N LYS A 109 6.24 -3.83 -15.83
CA LYS A 109 5.61 -2.94 -14.87
C LYS A 109 4.27 -3.48 -14.36
N CYS A 110 3.46 -4.12 -15.20
CA CYS A 110 2.23 -4.80 -14.76
C CYS A 110 2.48 -5.91 -13.71
N VAL A 111 3.72 -6.36 -13.52
CA VAL A 111 4.09 -7.32 -12.47
C VAL A 111 4.55 -6.64 -11.18
N THR A 112 5.10 -5.42 -11.27
CA THR A 112 5.85 -4.78 -10.16
C THR A 112 5.21 -3.50 -9.64
N ASP A 113 4.40 -2.83 -10.45
CA ASP A 113 3.78 -1.55 -10.16
C ASP A 113 2.26 -1.72 -10.07
N VAL A 114 1.69 -1.25 -8.97
CA VAL A 114 0.24 -1.37 -8.69
C VAL A 114 -0.60 -0.50 -9.61
N ALA A 115 -0.03 0.57 -10.17
CA ALA A 115 -0.76 1.47 -11.07
C ALA A 115 -0.88 0.93 -12.52
N TYR A 116 -0.16 -0.14 -12.85
CA TYR A 116 -0.14 -0.81 -14.16
C TYR A 116 -0.99 -2.08 -14.18
#